data_AF-A0A8J7ZM12-F1
#
_entry.id   AF-A0A8J7ZM12-F1
#
_cell.length_a   1.000
_cell.length_b   1.000
_cell.length_c   1.000
_cell.angle_alpha   90.00
_cell.angle_beta   90.00
_cell.angle_gamma   90.00
#
_symmetry.space_group_name_H-M   'P 1'
#
loop_
_entity.id
_entity.type
_entity.pdbx_description
1 polymer ?
#
loop_
_entity_poly.entity_id
_entity_poly.type
_entity_poly.pdbx_seq_one_letter_code
_entity_poly.pdbx_strand_id
1 'polypeptide(L)'
;MATAVKVDEGAKARLEELQAEIRFRTGESVTQQDLLTRLIDDAYESRADVIDSFRDATVPLSDREKDAMRRGRISSGVETDEADIDDILYG
;
A
#
# COMPACT_ATOMS: atom_id res chain seq x y z
N MET A 1 -8.52 -1.51 29.59
CA MET A 1 -9.84 -2.09 29.28
C MET A 1 -9.66 -3.06 28.15
N ALA A 2 -10.10 -4.33 28.28
CA ALA A 2 -10.02 -5.28 27.18
C ALA A 2 -11.19 -5.02 26.23
N THR A 3 -10.89 -4.53 25.02
CA THR A 3 -11.87 -4.33 23.95
C THR A 3 -12.12 -5.67 23.26
N ALA A 4 -13.35 -6.17 23.33
CA ALA A 4 -13.75 -7.37 22.60
C ALA A 4 -14.08 -7.01 21.14
N VAL A 5 -13.28 -7.50 20.21
CA VAL A 5 -13.53 -7.35 18.76
C VAL A 5 -14.32 -8.56 18.28
N LYS A 6 -15.43 -8.33 17.57
CA LYS A 6 -16.17 -9.40 16.92
C LYS A 6 -15.49 -9.75 15.60
N VAL A 7 -15.11 -11.01 15.47
CA VAL A 7 -14.48 -11.57 14.26
C VAL A 7 -15.46 -12.57 13.67
N ASP A 8 -15.72 -12.47 12.37
CA ASP A 8 -16.55 -13.46 11.69
C ASP A 8 -15.83 -14.83 11.58
N GLU A 9 -16.59 -15.88 11.27
CA GLU A 9 -16.06 -17.24 11.22
C GLU A 9 -14.98 -17.42 10.14
N GLY A 10 -15.09 -16.73 9.01
CA GLY A 10 -14.13 -16.80 7.92
C GLY A 10 -12.79 -16.13 8.29
N ALA A 11 -12.84 -14.96 8.91
CA ALA A 11 -11.67 -14.26 9.42
C ALA A 11 -11.00 -15.07 10.55
N LYS A 12 -11.78 -15.73 11.42
CA LYS A 12 -11.24 -16.63 12.43
C LYS A 12 -10.50 -17.82 11.82
N ALA A 13 -11.08 -18.46 10.80
CA ALA A 13 -10.42 -19.58 10.11
C ALA A 13 -9.08 -19.16 9.48
N ARG A 14 -9.02 -17.97 8.86
CA ARG A 14 -7.78 -17.42 8.29
C ARG A 14 -6.72 -17.14 9.36
N LEU A 15 -7.12 -16.65 10.54
CA LEU A 15 -6.19 -16.45 11.65
C LEU A 15 -5.61 -17.78 12.13
N GLU A 16 -6.42 -18.83 12.25
CA GLU A 16 -5.95 -20.17 12.66
C GLU A 16 -5.01 -20.80 11.63
N GLU A 17 -5.31 -20.63 10.33
CA GLU A 17 -4.43 -21.07 9.24
C GLU A 17 -3.06 -20.39 9.33
N LEU A 18 -3.04 -19.07 9.51
CA LEU A 18 -1.80 -18.30 9.61
C LEU A 18 -1.00 -18.67 10.87
N GLN A 19 -1.67 -18.92 12.00
CA GLN A 19 -1.00 -19.42 13.20
C GLN A 19 -0.34 -20.78 12.97
N ALA A 20 -1.03 -21.69 12.28
CA ALA A 20 -0.50 -23.01 11.95
C ALA A 20 0.71 -22.91 11.02
N GLU A 21 0.65 -22.02 10.01
CA GLU A 21 1.76 -21.77 9.09
C GLU A 21 2.99 -21.18 9.80
N ILE A 22 2.78 -20.20 10.70
CA ILE A 22 3.85 -19.62 11.52
C ILE A 22 4.50 -20.72 12.36
N ARG A 23 3.71 -21.55 13.04
CA ARG A 23 4.23 -22.66 13.83
C ARG A 23 4.99 -23.66 12.98
N PHE A 24 4.50 -23.97 11.78
CA PHE A 24 5.15 -24.90 10.87
C PHE A 24 6.50 -24.38 10.36
N ARG A 25 6.60 -23.10 10.00
CA ARG A 25 7.81 -22.51 9.43
C ARG A 25 8.85 -22.06 10.45
N THR A 26 8.40 -21.55 11.60
CA THR A 26 9.27 -20.94 12.61
C THR A 26 9.47 -21.81 13.84
N GLY A 27 8.57 -22.77 14.08
CA GLY A 27 8.53 -23.55 15.32
C GLY A 27 7.89 -22.82 16.50
N GLU A 28 7.56 -21.53 16.36
CA GLU A 28 6.99 -20.73 17.44
C GLU A 28 5.46 -20.80 17.45
N SER A 29 4.89 -20.89 18.65
CA SER A 29 3.43 -20.81 18.84
C SER A 29 3.05 -19.39 19.22
N VAL A 30 2.24 -18.76 18.38
CA VAL A 30 1.73 -17.39 18.59
C VAL A 30 0.25 -17.42 18.94
N THR A 31 -0.21 -16.50 19.80
CA THR A 31 -1.64 -16.38 20.10
C THR A 31 -2.37 -15.56 19.01
N GLN A 32 -3.69 -15.68 18.94
CA GLN A 32 -4.50 -14.84 18.04
C GLN A 32 -4.36 -13.36 18.37
N GLN A 33 -4.19 -13.04 19.66
CA GLN A 33 -3.98 -11.67 20.12
C GLN A 33 -2.64 -11.12 19.65
N ASP A 34 -1.56 -11.92 19.74
CA ASP A 34 -0.23 -11.49 19.28
C ASP A 34 -0.24 -11.23 17.77
N LEU A 35 -0.88 -12.13 17.00
CA LEU A 35 -1.00 -12.00 15.57
C LEU A 35 -1.81 -10.75 15.17
N LEU A 36 -2.95 -10.51 15.83
CA LEU A 36 -3.75 -9.31 15.59
C LEU A 36 -2.98 -8.03 15.97
N THR A 37 -2.23 -8.05 17.06
CA THR A 37 -1.42 -6.89 17.48
C THR A 37 -0.37 -6.57 16.42
N ARG A 38 0.35 -7.59 15.94
CA ARG A 38 1.35 -7.43 14.87
C ARG A 38 0.73 -6.86 13.58
N LEU A 39 -0.42 -7.40 13.17
CA LEU A 39 -1.13 -6.92 11.98
C LEU A 39 -1.62 -5.47 12.13
N ILE A 40 -2.05 -5.08 13.32
CA ILE A 40 -2.45 -3.70 13.60
C ILE A 40 -1.25 -2.76 13.54
N ASP A 41 -0.10 -3.16 14.09
CA ASP A 41 1.13 -2.37 14.04
C ASP A 41 1.59 -2.16 12.59
N ASP A 42 1.62 -3.23 11.78
CA ASP A 42 1.99 -3.17 10.36
C ASP A 42 0.97 -2.30 9.55
N ALA A 43 -0.31 -2.40 9.88
CA ALA A 43 -1.37 -1.56 9.31
C ALA A 43 -1.24 -0.08 9.73
N TYR A 44 -0.70 0.20 10.92
CA TYR A 44 -0.48 1.55 11.41
C TYR A 44 0.69 2.23 10.68
N GLU A 45 1.73 1.48 10.35
CA GLU A 45 2.83 1.95 9.49
C GLU A 45 2.34 2.32 8.09
N SER A 46 1.36 1.58 7.56
CA SER A 46 0.70 1.80 6.26
C SER A 46 -0.66 2.51 6.37
N ARG A 47 -0.84 3.39 7.38
CA ARG A 47 -2.14 4.01 7.70
C ARG A 47 -2.87 4.65 6.53
N ALA A 48 -2.14 5.20 5.55
CA ALA A 48 -2.73 5.87 4.40
C ALA A 48 -3.47 4.87 3.52
N ASP A 49 -2.83 3.74 3.22
CA ASP A 49 -3.39 2.66 2.41
C ASP A 49 -4.60 2.03 3.10
N VAL A 50 -4.52 1.85 4.43
CA VAL A 50 -5.66 1.37 5.22
C VAL A 50 -6.83 2.35 5.14
N ILE A 51 -6.60 3.66 5.35
CA ILE A 51 -7.66 4.67 5.24
C ILE A 51 -8.24 4.70 3.83
N ASP A 52 -7.41 4.58 2.80
CA ASP A 52 -7.83 4.57 1.41
C ASP A 52 -8.66 3.31 1.07
N SER A 53 -8.38 2.16 1.69
CA SER A 53 -9.15 0.92 1.49
C SER A 53 -10.62 1.02 1.91
N PHE A 54 -10.95 1.95 2.82
CA PHE A 54 -12.33 2.22 3.25
C PHE A 54 -13.03 3.29 2.40
N ARG A 55 -12.38 3.84 1.38
CA ARG A 55 -13.01 4.84 0.51
C ARG A 55 -13.74 4.13 -0.63
N ASP A 56 -15.06 4.35 -0.73
CA ASP A 56 -15.93 3.73 -1.74
C ASP A 56 -15.59 4.10 -3.21
N ALA A 57 -14.75 5.12 -3.43
CA ALA A 57 -14.36 5.56 -4.76
C ALA A 57 -12.90 6.04 -4.78
N THR A 58 -12.22 5.84 -5.92
CA THR A 58 -10.90 6.42 -6.19
C THR A 58 -11.01 7.94 -6.02
N VAL A 59 -10.44 8.47 -4.94
CA VAL A 59 -10.46 9.90 -4.72
C VAL A 59 -9.65 10.54 -5.84
N PRO A 60 -10.24 11.46 -6.63
CA PRO A 60 -9.46 12.13 -7.65
C PRO A 60 -8.28 12.82 -6.99
N LEU A 61 -7.09 12.69 -7.60
CA LEU A 61 -5.89 13.37 -7.17
C LEU A 61 -6.20 14.82 -6.80
N SER A 62 -5.67 15.29 -5.69
CA SER A 62 -5.73 16.71 -5.34
C SER A 62 -5.07 17.55 -6.45
N ASP A 63 -5.37 18.84 -6.53
CA ASP A 63 -4.79 19.66 -7.60
C ASP A 63 -3.26 19.71 -7.53
N ARG A 64 -2.68 19.65 -6.32
CA ARG A 64 -1.22 19.53 -6.15
C ARG A 64 -0.66 18.21 -6.68
N GLU A 65 -1.37 17.11 -6.49
CA GLU A 65 -0.96 15.80 -7.01
C GLU A 65 -1.16 15.72 -8.53
N LYS A 66 -2.23 16.31 -9.07
CA LYS A 66 -2.42 16.48 -10.52
C LYS A 66 -1.31 17.33 -11.12
N ASP A 67 -0.93 18.42 -10.48
CA ASP A 67 0.18 19.27 -10.91
C ASP A 67 1.49 18.49 -10.87
N ALA A 68 1.74 17.72 -9.80
CA ALA A 68 2.89 16.81 -9.72
C ALA A 68 2.93 15.78 -10.84
N MET A 69 1.78 15.17 -11.12
CA MET A 69 1.60 14.23 -12.23
C MET A 69 1.95 14.89 -13.58
N ARG A 70 1.58 16.16 -13.77
CA ARG A 70 1.73 16.92 -15.03
C ARG A 70 3.12 17.52 -15.20
N ARG A 71 3.88 17.74 -14.12
CA ARG A 71 5.26 18.25 -14.18
C ARG A 71 6.12 17.33 -15.04
N GLY A 72 6.78 17.90 -16.06
CA GLY A 72 7.67 17.18 -16.97
C GLY A 72 7.00 16.37 -18.08
N ARG A 73 5.65 16.28 -18.11
CA ARG A 73 4.92 15.50 -19.12
C ARG A 73 4.64 16.27 -20.42
N ILE A 74 4.66 17.59 -20.34
CA ILE A 74 4.52 18.49 -21.48
C ILE A 74 5.65 19.52 -21.37
N SER A 75 6.64 19.41 -22.25
CA SER A 75 7.69 20.42 -22.43
C SER A 75 7.37 21.29 -23.65
N SER A 76 6.13 21.78 -23.75
CA SER A 76 5.72 22.68 -24.83
C SER A 76 6.30 24.08 -24.55
N GLY A 77 7.47 24.36 -25.10
CA GLY A 77 8.20 25.61 -24.88
C GLY A 77 9.72 25.46 -25.01
N VAL A 78 10.22 24.24 -25.10
CA VAL A 78 11.59 23.95 -25.55
C VAL A 78 11.52 23.76 -27.06
N GLU A 79 12.18 24.64 -27.80
CA GLU A 79 12.45 24.42 -29.22
C GLU A 79 13.47 23.29 -29.28
N THR A 80 13.05 22.13 -29.78
CA THR A 80 13.93 20.97 -29.97
C THR A 80 14.29 20.95 -31.44
N ASP A 81 15.58 21.05 -31.73
CA ASP A 81 16.08 20.93 -33.11
C ASP A 81 16.50 19.49 -33.44
N GLU A 82 16.88 19.26 -34.70
CA GLU A 82 17.28 17.93 -35.17
C GLU A 82 18.54 17.43 -34.44
N ALA A 83 19.45 18.33 -34.07
CA ALA A 83 20.69 17.98 -33.38
C ALA A 83 20.41 17.53 -31.94
N ASP A 84 19.46 18.16 -31.24
CA ASP A 84 19.00 17.75 -29.91
C ASP A 84 18.40 16.33 -29.91
N ILE A 85 17.68 15.98 -30.98
CA ILE A 85 17.05 14.65 -31.12
C ILE A 85 18.13 13.61 -31.42
N ASP A 86 19.06 13.93 -32.30
CA ASP A 86 20.12 13.01 -32.72
C ASP A 86 21.06 12.63 -31.57
N ASP A 87 21.42 13.57 -30.70
CA ASP A 87 22.26 13.29 -29.52
C ASP A 87 21.56 12.34 -28.51
N ILE A 88 20.23 12.46 -28.37
CA ILE A 88 19.44 11.63 -27.45
C ILE A 88 19.13 10.24 -28.03
N LEU A 89 18.83 10.14 -29.33
CA LEU A 89 18.37 8.90 -29.98
C LEU A 89 19.49 8.11 -30.66
N TYR A 90 20.55 8.79 -31.12
CA TYR A 90 21.61 8.21 -31.93
C TYR A 90 23.02 8.42 -31.35
N GLY A 91 23.13 8.98 -30.13
CA GLY A 91 24.37 9.09 -29.37
C GLY A 91 25.11 7.77 -29.16
#